data_AF-A0AAU9QZ18-F1
#
_entry.id   AF-A0AAU9QZ18-F1
#
_cell.length_a   1.000
_cell.length_b   1.000
_cell.length_c   1.000
_cell.angle_alpha   90.00
_cell.angle_beta   90.00
_cell.angle_gamma   90.00
#
_symmetry.space_group_name_H-M   'P 1'
#
loop_
_entity.id
_entity.type
_entity.pdbx_description
1 polymer ?
#
loop_
_entity_poly.entity_id
_entity_poly.type
_entity_poly.pdbx_seq_one_letter_code
_entity_poly.pdbx_strand_id
1 'polypeptide(L)' 'MEECHALVFDKGMENGKFSGVRYNLQEYLEKYPDAKFEIITDTYNMTTTVMEGYIYRDGQEAVAGIISLWTLGEVIADF' A
#
# COMPACT_ATOMS: atom_id res chain seq x y z
N MET A 1 -0.49 18.30 1.11
CA MET A 1 -1.24 17.04 1.25
C MET A 1 -0.26 15.93 0.93
N GLU A 2 -0.13 14.92 1.80
CA GLU A 2 0.57 13.72 1.37
C GLU A 2 -0.27 13.04 0.30
N GLU A 3 0.26 12.95 -0.91
CA GLU A 3 -0.36 12.21 -2.00
C GLU A 3 -0.44 10.72 -1.64
N CYS A 4 -1.53 10.06 -2.03
CA CYS A 4 -1.68 8.61 -1.91
C CYS A 4 -0.42 7.93 -2.44
N HIS A 5 0.09 6.94 -1.71
CA HIS A 5 1.39 6.34 -2.03
C HIS A 5 1.46 4.86 -1.70
N ALA A 6 2.40 4.18 -2.34
CA ALA A 6 2.75 2.80 -2.07
C ALA A 6 4.22 2.72 -1.63
N LEU A 7 4.47 1.99 -0.54
CA LEU A 7 5.79 1.51 -0.16
C LEU A 7 5.90 0.06 -0.63
N VAL A 8 6.90 -0.22 -1.46
CA VAL A 8 7.19 -1.57 -1.96
C VAL A 8 8.52 -2.01 -1.39
N PHE A 9 8.53 -3.10 -0.64
CA PHE A 9 9.74 -3.63 -0.02
C PHE A 9 10.44 -4.67 -0.90
N ASP A 10 11.70 -4.96 -0.58
CA ASP A 10 12.51 -5.95 -1.29
C ASP A 10 12.25 -7.40 -0.86
N LYS A 11 11.36 -7.63 0.13
CA LYS A 11 11.02 -8.95 0.68
C LYS A 11 9.69 -8.90 1.44
N GLY A 12 9.19 -10.07 1.88
CA GLY A 12 7.99 -10.22 2.70
C GLY A 12 8.07 -9.61 4.11
N MET A 13 6.99 -9.72 4.90
CA MET A 13 6.88 -9.12 6.24
C MET A 13 7.80 -9.78 7.28
N GLU A 14 8.45 -10.88 6.93
CA GLU A 14 9.20 -11.73 7.85
C GLU A 14 10.71 -11.45 7.72
N ASN A 15 11.31 -10.95 8.81
CA ASN A 15 12.74 -10.92 9.16
C ASN A 15 13.61 -9.72 8.69
N GLY A 16 14.30 -9.09 9.66
CA GLY A 16 15.60 -8.42 9.47
C GLY A 16 15.61 -7.11 8.67
N LYS A 17 16.80 -6.53 8.44
CA LYS A 17 16.96 -5.27 7.68
C LYS A 17 16.35 -5.38 6.28
N PHE A 18 15.39 -4.52 5.95
CA PHE A 18 14.75 -4.42 4.65
C PHE A 18 15.07 -3.09 3.97
N SER A 19 14.90 -3.06 2.65
CA SER A 19 14.88 -1.83 1.87
C SER A 19 13.54 -1.71 1.16
N GLY A 20 13.21 -0.50 0.70
CA GLY A 20 11.99 -0.29 -0.05
C GLY A 20 12.03 0.99 -0.87
N VAL A 21 11.07 1.11 -1.76
CA VAL A 21 10.88 2.29 -2.61
C VAL A 21 9.49 2.86 -2.36
N ARG A 22 9.43 4.18 -2.20
CA ARG A 22 8.18 4.93 -2.14
C ARG A 22 7.82 5.40 -3.55
N TYR A 23 6.61 5.07 -3.98
CA TYR A 23 6.00 5.57 -5.20
C TYR A 23 4.78 6.41 -4.83
N ASN A 24 4.48 7.45 -5.59
CA ASN A 24 3.10 7.93 -5.58
C ASN A 24 2.18 6.81 -6.12
N LEU A 25 0.90 6.84 -5.79
CA LEU A 25 0.01 5.71 -6.12
C LEU A 25 -0.14 5.53 -7.64
N GLN A 26 -0.12 6.62 -8.40
CA GLN A 26 -0.19 6.55 -9.87
C GLN A 26 1.05 5.86 -10.47
N GLU A 27 2.25 6.26 -10.06
CA GLU A 27 3.52 5.63 -10.46
C GLU A 27 3.53 4.14 -10.12
N TYR A 28 3.02 3.77 -8.94
CA TYR A 28 2.91 2.36 -8.55
C TYR A 28 2.01 1.58 -9.52
N LEU A 29 0.81 2.10 -9.83
CA LEU A 29 -0.14 1.45 -10.73
C LEU A 29 0.37 1.36 -12.16
N GLU A 30 1.09 2.38 -12.64
CA GLU A 30 1.71 2.39 -13.97
C GLU A 30 2.90 1.42 -14.05
N LYS A 31 3.69 1.31 -12.98
CA LYS A 31 4.89 0.46 -12.93
C LYS A 31 4.56 -1.02 -12.72
N TYR A 32 3.49 -1.31 -11.97
CA TYR A 32 3.08 -2.67 -11.61
C TYR A 32 1.60 -2.92 -11.95
N PRO A 33 1.20 -2.81 -13.23
CA PRO A 33 -0.21 -2.89 -13.63
C PRO A 33 -0.82 -4.29 -13.44
N ASP A 34 0.03 -5.31 -13.28
CA ASP A 34 -0.32 -6.71 -13.07
C ASP A 34 -0.26 -7.13 -11.59
N ALA A 35 0.15 -6.23 -10.69
CA ALA A 35 0.31 -6.55 -9.29
C ALA A 35 -1.05 -6.67 -8.57
N LYS A 36 -1.17 -7.70 -7.74
CA LYS A 36 -2.27 -7.88 -6.80
C LYS A 36 -1.79 -7.50 -5.40
N PHE A 37 -2.60 -6.78 -4.66
CA PHE A 37 -2.32 -6.42 -3.28
C PHE A 37 -3.28 -7.17 -2.36
N GLU A 38 -2.75 -8.07 -1.54
CA GLU A 38 -3.48 -8.75 -0.47
C GLU A 38 -3.33 -7.96 0.82
N ILE A 39 -4.44 -7.44 1.35
CA ILE A 39 -4.45 -6.70 2.61
C ILE A 39 -4.43 -7.70 3.75
N ILE A 40 -3.45 -7.57 4.64
CA ILE A 40 -3.33 -8.38 5.86
C ILE A 40 -3.90 -7.62 7.06
N THR A 41 -3.59 -6.33 7.15
CA THR A 41 -4.15 -5.43 8.16
C THR A 41 -4.35 -4.05 7.58
N ASP A 42 -5.43 -3.39 7.98
CA ASP A 42 -5.70 -2.00 7.69
C ASP A 42 -5.87 -1.21 8.97
N THR A 43 -5.45 0.06 8.93
CA THR A 43 -5.66 1.02 10.00
C THR A 43 -6.22 2.30 9.41
N TYR A 44 -7.02 2.99 10.22
CA TYR A 44 -7.62 4.26 9.85
C TYR A 44 -7.12 5.36 10.76
N ASN A 45 -6.59 6.43 10.17
CA ASN A 45 -6.13 7.61 10.88
C ASN A 45 -6.75 8.88 10.27
N MET A 46 -7.86 9.33 10.86
CA MET A 46 -8.65 10.50 10.46
C MET A 46 -9.13 10.49 9.00
N THR A 47 -8.25 10.86 8.07
CA THR A 47 -8.53 10.98 6.63
C THR A 47 -7.71 9.98 5.82
N THR A 48 -6.85 9.20 6.47
CA THR A 48 -5.93 8.28 5.82
C THR A 48 -6.26 6.84 6.19
N THR A 49 -6.45 6.00 5.18
CA THR A 49 -6.44 4.54 5.34
C THR A 49 -5.05 4.02 5.00
N VAL A 50 -4.43 3.30 5.91
CA VAL A 50 -3.14 2.64 5.70
C VAL A 50 -3.36 1.14 5.68
N MET A 51 -3.02 0.49 4.58
CA MET A 51 -3.17 -0.95 4.38
C MET A 51 -1.78 -1.56 4.28
N GLU A 52 -1.50 -2.53 5.14
CA GLU A 52 -0.27 -3.32 5.11
C GLU A 52 -0.59 -4.71 4.55
N GLY A 53 0.27 -5.21 3.66
CA GLY A 53 -0.05 -6.43 2.93
C GLY A 53 1.07 -7.00 2.10
N TYR A 54 0.71 -7.95 1.25
CA TYR A 54 1.60 -8.59 0.29
C TYR A 54 1.26 -8.16 -1.13
N ILE A 55 2.31 -7.89 -1.92
CA ILE A 55 2.25 -7.59 -3.34
C ILE A 55 2.64 -8.85 -4.11
N TYR A 56 1.74 -9.35 -4.94
CA TYR A 56 1.93 -10.52 -5.80
C TYR A 56 2.04 -10.12 -7.26
N ARG A 57 2.94 -10.77 -7.98
CA ARG A 57 3.03 -10.72 -9.44
C ARG A 57 3.29 -12.12 -9.97
N ASP A 58 2.73 -12.44 -11.13
CA ASP A 58 2.83 -13.79 -11.68
C ASP A 58 4.30 -14.20 -11.87
N GLY A 59 4.68 -15.34 -11.29
CA GLY A 59 6.04 -15.87 -11.34
C GLY A 59 7.06 -15.15 -10.45
N GLN A 60 6.64 -14.25 -9.56
CA GLN A 60 7.51 -13.57 -8.60
C GLN A 60 7.17 -13.97 -7.16
N GLU A 61 8.17 -13.92 -6.29
CA GLU A 61 7.96 -14.06 -4.85
C GLU A 61 7.20 -12.84 -4.32
N ALA A 62 6.28 -13.07 -3.38
CA ALA A 62 5.51 -12.00 -2.77
C ALA A 62 6.42 -11.13 -1.90
N VAL A 63 6.25 -9.81 -2.01
CA VAL A 63 6.95 -8.84 -1.17
C VAL A 63 5.96 -8.10 -0.30
N ALA A 64 6.41 -7.59 0.85
CA ALA A 64 5.58 -6.74 1.67
C ALA A 64 5.35 -5.38 0.98
N GLY A 65 4.21 -4.78 1.27
CA GLY A 65 3.90 -3.43 0.85
C GLY A 65 2.98 -2.72 1.82
N ILE A 66 3.00 -1.40 1.74
CA ILE A 66 2.07 -0.53 2.47
C ILE A 66 1.45 0.43 1.46
N ILE A 67 0.12 0.47 1.39
CA ILE A 67 -0.62 1.43 0.59
C ILE A 67 -1.32 2.41 1.52
N SER A 68 -1.04 3.70 1.35
CA SER A 68 -1.66 4.79 2.10
C SER A 68 -2.56 5.59 1.17
N LEU A 69 -3.85 5.64 1.51
CA LEU A 69 -4.88 6.37 0.78
C LEU A 69 -5.33 7.54 1.63
N TRP A 70 -5.05 8.76 1.18
CA TRP A 70 -5.62 9.97 1.76
C TRP A 70 -6.97 10.26 1.09
N THR A 71 -7.98 10.49 1.91
CA THR A 71 -9.34 10.81 1.47
C THR A 71 -9.75 12.16 2.04
N LEU A 72 -10.62 12.89 1.34
CA LEU A 72 -11.10 14.20 1.81
C LEU A 72 -11.96 14.08 3.09
N GLY A 73 -12.36 12.87 3.48
CA GLY A 73 -13.15 12.62 4.68
C GLY A 73 -14.57 13.17 4.59
N GLU A 74 -15.23 13.13 3.43
CA GLU A 74 -16.64 13.54 3.35
C GLU A 74 -17.50 12.49 4.07
N VAL A 75 -17.98 12.84 5.27
CA VAL A 75 -18.91 12.03 6.06
C VAL A 75 -20.27 12.08 5.38
N ILE A 76 -20.68 10.98 4.76
CA ILE A 76 -21.94 10.87 3.99
C ILE A 76 -23.14 10.47 4.87
N ALA A 77 -22.90 10.08 6.12
CA ALA A 77 -23.93 9.73 7.08
C ALA A 77 -23.49 10.09 8.50
N ASP A 78 -24.31 10.89 9.18
CA ASP A 78 -24.25 11.20 10.61
C ASP A 78 -25.44 10.46 11.25
N PHE A 79 -25.20 9.62 12.28
CA PHE A 79 -26.21 8.77 12.92
C PHE A 79 -26.71 9.37 14.23
#